data_AF-V8CHJ0-F1
#
_entry.id   AF-V8CHJ0-F1
#
_cell.length_a   1.000
_cell.length_b   1.000
_cell.length_c   1.000
_cell.angle_alpha   90.00
_cell.angle_beta   90.00
_cell.angle_gamma   90.00
#
_symmetry.space_group_name_H-M   'P 1'
#
loop_
_entity.id
_entity.type
_entity.pdbx_description
1 polymer ?
#
loop_
_entity_poly.entity_id
_entity_poly.type
_entity_poly.pdbx_seq_one_letter_code
_entity_poly.pdbx_strand_id
1 'polypeptide(L)'
;MMRKYILSLLFLVIASIVSAQQKVNIKVWKGGKAEIIEQIDSVTFPNTMQHLICIDLGLSVKWASCNLGAETPEAYGDYYAWGEVKTKENYKWNGYKYYEPISKKITKYNTSDKKTILEASDDAATIILGNEWRIPTTAEMEELVKKCTWKWFEDEKSGYCGYWVTGPNGNRIFLPAAGCMNGNEPYAAEFYGYYWTSEVVSFESKLAVHLFFDDSKANASNVSNRYYGFCIRPVRQ
;
A
#
# COMPACT_ATOMS: atom_id res chain seq x y z
N MET A 1 19.58 15.74 -33.46
CA MET A 1 18.25 15.88 -34.08
C MET A 1 17.18 15.40 -33.10
N MET A 2 16.58 16.31 -32.34
CA MET A 2 15.43 16.00 -31.48
C MET A 2 14.18 16.64 -32.08
N ARG A 3 13.23 15.80 -32.48
CA ARG A 3 11.88 16.21 -32.91
C ARG A 3 11.16 16.79 -31.69
N LYS A 4 10.83 18.09 -31.75
CA LYS A 4 9.85 18.71 -30.85
C LYS A 4 8.46 18.45 -31.43
N TYR A 5 7.61 17.75 -30.70
CA TYR A 5 6.20 17.65 -31.04
C TYR A 5 5.50 18.94 -30.56
N ILE A 6 5.02 19.74 -31.51
CA ILE A 6 4.17 20.90 -31.23
C ILE A 6 2.75 20.35 -31.10
N LEU A 7 2.21 20.35 -29.87
CA LEU A 7 0.78 20.19 -29.66
C LEU A 7 0.11 21.53 -30.05
N SER A 8 -0.59 21.55 -31.18
CA SER A 8 -1.43 22.67 -31.58
C SER A 8 -2.72 22.65 -30.75
N LEU A 9 -2.91 23.65 -29.88
CA LEU A 9 -4.22 23.98 -29.30
C LEU A 9 -4.90 25.04 -30.19
N LEU A 10 -6.06 24.68 -30.75
CA LEU A 10 -6.93 25.60 -31.48
C LEU A 10 -7.77 26.38 -30.46
N PHE A 11 -7.56 27.69 -30.33
CA PHE A 11 -8.44 28.56 -29.54
C PHE A 11 -9.55 29.12 -30.43
N LEU A 12 -10.79 28.72 -30.20
CA LEU A 12 -11.96 29.45 -30.70
C LEU A 12 -12.29 30.55 -29.69
N VAL A 13 -11.92 31.80 -29.99
CA VAL A 13 -12.23 32.94 -29.14
C VAL A 13 -13.64 33.43 -29.46
N ILE A 14 -14.60 33.10 -28.61
CA ILE A 14 -15.86 33.86 -28.52
C ILE A 14 -15.69 34.80 -27.33
N ALA A 15 -15.52 36.08 -27.63
CA ALA A 15 -15.41 37.13 -26.63
C ALA A 15 -16.78 37.39 -26.00
N SER A 16 -16.93 36.98 -24.73
CA SER A 16 -17.90 37.58 -23.82
C SER A 16 -17.23 37.76 -22.46
N ILE A 17 -17.13 39.02 -22.05
CA ILE A 17 -16.47 39.49 -20.83
C ILE A 17 -17.32 39.10 -19.62
N VAL A 18 -16.90 38.05 -18.90
CA VAL A 18 -17.06 37.90 -17.45
C VAL A 18 -15.83 37.12 -16.99
N SER A 19 -14.84 37.78 -16.37
CA SER A 19 -13.75 37.05 -15.72
C SER A 19 -14.28 36.47 -14.40
N ALA A 20 -14.99 35.35 -14.48
CA ALA A 20 -15.16 34.49 -13.34
C ALA A 20 -13.76 33.99 -12.98
N GLN A 21 -13.19 34.48 -11.88
CA GLN A 21 -11.92 33.96 -11.37
C GLN A 21 -12.10 32.45 -11.21
N GLN A 22 -11.30 31.67 -11.93
CA GLN A 22 -11.37 30.22 -11.90
C GLN A 22 -10.90 29.78 -10.50
N LYS A 23 -11.86 29.59 -9.58
CA LYS A 23 -11.58 29.19 -8.21
C LYS A 23 -11.18 27.73 -8.21
N VAL A 24 -9.92 27.46 -7.91
CA VAL A 24 -9.43 26.10 -7.67
C VAL A 24 -9.55 25.83 -6.18
N ASN A 25 -10.39 24.86 -5.83
CA ASN A 25 -10.52 24.34 -4.47
C ASN A 25 -9.80 23.00 -4.39
N ILE A 26 -9.04 22.77 -3.32
CA ILE A 26 -8.36 21.49 -3.08
C ILE A 26 -9.01 20.80 -1.90
N LYS A 27 -9.40 19.55 -2.11
CA LYS A 27 -9.87 18.66 -1.06
C LYS A 27 -8.68 17.86 -0.55
N VAL A 28 -8.24 18.15 0.67
CA VAL A 28 -7.17 17.44 1.36
C VAL A 28 -7.80 16.37 2.25
N TRP A 29 -7.32 15.13 2.12
CA TRP A 29 -7.74 14.02 2.97
C TRP A 29 -6.64 13.72 4.01
N LYS A 30 -7.00 13.72 5.29
CA LYS A 30 -6.09 13.38 6.39
C LYS A 30 -6.84 12.58 7.46
N GLY A 31 -6.37 11.37 7.76
CA GLY A 31 -6.95 10.52 8.82
C GLY A 31 -8.46 10.29 8.69
N GLY A 32 -8.96 10.04 7.47
CA GLY A 32 -10.39 9.81 7.21
C GLY A 32 -11.28 11.06 7.22
N LYS A 33 -10.72 12.26 7.45
CA LYS A 33 -11.43 13.54 7.37
C LYS A 33 -11.01 14.31 6.12
N ALA A 34 -11.96 15.03 5.52
CA ALA A 34 -11.71 15.89 4.38
C ALA A 34 -11.81 17.37 4.76
N GLU A 35 -10.82 18.14 4.35
CA GLU A 35 -10.79 19.59 4.48
C GLU A 35 -10.76 20.22 3.07
N ILE A 36 -11.52 21.30 2.89
CA ILE A 36 -11.54 22.05 1.62
C ILE A 36 -10.76 23.33 1.84
N ILE A 37 -9.72 23.53 1.03
CA ILE A 37 -8.99 24.78 0.96
C ILE A 37 -9.43 25.50 -0.30
N GLU A 38 -9.99 26.69 -0.13
CA GLU A 38 -10.51 27.50 -1.24
C GLU A 38 -9.47 28.52 -1.72
N GLN A 39 -9.60 28.93 -2.98
CA GLN A 39 -8.86 30.07 -3.56
C GLN A 39 -7.33 29.92 -3.49
N ILE A 40 -6.82 28.74 -3.89
CA ILE A 40 -5.38 28.50 -3.89
C ILE A 40 -4.75 29.00 -5.18
N ASP A 41 -3.73 29.86 -5.04
CA ASP A 41 -2.94 30.38 -6.17
C ASP A 41 -1.87 29.40 -6.67
N SER A 42 -1.26 28.62 -5.77
CA SER A 42 -0.28 27.59 -6.13
C SER A 42 -0.18 26.50 -5.06
N VAL A 43 0.16 25.29 -5.50
CA VAL A 43 0.47 24.16 -4.62
C VAL A 43 1.91 23.77 -4.83
N THR A 44 2.69 23.84 -3.76
CA THR A 44 4.02 23.26 -3.72
C THR A 44 3.95 22.01 -2.88
N PHE A 45 4.11 20.86 -3.52
CA PHE A 45 4.50 19.66 -2.81
C PHE A 45 5.98 19.82 -2.48
N PRO A 46 6.40 19.79 -1.21
CA PRO A 46 7.81 19.63 -0.94
C PRO A 46 8.23 18.36 -1.69
N ASN A 47 9.26 18.47 -2.54
CA ASN A 47 9.89 17.31 -3.13
C ASN A 47 10.73 16.59 -2.06
N THR A 48 10.12 16.31 -0.91
CA THR A 48 10.51 15.21 -0.06
C THR A 48 9.96 13.96 -0.74
N MET A 49 10.61 13.53 -1.82
CA MET A 49 10.85 12.10 -1.92
C MET A 49 11.65 11.77 -0.67
N GLN A 50 10.93 11.48 0.42
CA GLN A 50 11.53 10.97 1.62
C GLN A 50 12.09 9.63 1.17
N HIS A 51 13.41 9.61 1.00
CA HIS A 51 14.13 8.48 0.48
C HIS A 51 13.75 7.29 1.36
N LEU A 52 12.97 6.36 0.81
CA LEU A 52 12.53 5.18 1.53
C LEU A 52 13.78 4.50 2.07
N ILE A 53 14.00 4.58 3.38
CA ILE A 53 15.26 4.14 3.95
C ILE A 53 15.19 2.63 4.07
N CYS A 54 16.20 1.99 3.55
CA CYS A 54 16.36 0.55 3.67
C CYS A 54 17.02 0.23 5.02
N ILE A 55 16.32 -0.47 5.88
CA ILE A 55 16.73 -0.81 7.25
C ILE A 55 17.08 -2.29 7.32
N ASP A 56 18.34 -2.59 7.62
CA ASP A 56 18.78 -3.94 7.92
C ASP A 56 18.43 -4.28 9.37
N LEU A 57 17.53 -5.25 9.58
CA LEU A 57 17.13 -5.75 10.90
C LEU A 57 18.00 -6.92 11.38
N GLY A 58 19.03 -7.33 10.62
CA GLY A 58 19.80 -8.55 10.87
C GLY A 58 19.04 -9.80 10.46
N LEU A 59 18.19 -9.67 9.42
CA LEU A 59 17.36 -10.73 8.85
C LEU A 59 17.87 -11.11 7.44
N SER A 60 17.12 -11.95 6.73
CA SER A 60 17.46 -12.36 5.35
C SER A 60 17.30 -11.26 4.31
N VAL A 61 16.48 -10.23 4.59
CA VAL A 61 16.25 -9.07 3.73
C VAL A 61 16.25 -7.78 4.54
N LYS A 62 16.48 -6.67 3.83
CA LYS A 62 16.35 -5.34 4.38
C LYS A 62 14.93 -4.81 4.14
N TRP A 63 14.41 -4.11 5.14
CA TRP A 63 13.02 -3.66 5.19
C TRP A 63 12.91 -2.16 4.92
N ALA A 64 11.85 -1.74 4.25
CA ALA A 64 11.54 -0.32 4.10
C ALA A 64 11.19 0.34 5.44
N SER A 65 11.64 1.58 5.64
CA SER A 65 11.31 2.39 6.80
C SER A 65 9.83 2.73 6.91
N CYS A 66 9.10 2.77 5.79
CA CYS A 66 7.68 3.14 5.71
C CYS A 66 6.86 2.09 4.93
N ASN A 67 5.54 2.10 5.13
CA ASN A 67 4.61 1.38 4.25
C ASN A 67 4.67 2.01 2.84
N LEU A 68 4.33 1.22 1.82
CA LEU A 68 4.20 1.75 0.47
C LEU A 68 3.13 2.85 0.45
N GLY A 69 3.49 4.05 -0.04
CA GLY A 69 2.61 5.23 -0.03
C GLY A 69 2.61 6.04 1.27
N ALA A 70 3.36 5.64 2.31
CA ALA A 70 3.47 6.39 3.55
C ALA A 70 4.67 7.35 3.54
N GLU A 71 4.45 8.58 4.04
CA GLU A 71 5.52 9.58 4.20
C GLU A 71 6.36 9.33 5.47
N THR A 72 5.74 8.87 6.55
CA THR A 72 6.43 8.54 7.82
C THR A 72 6.25 7.06 8.20
N PRO A 73 7.11 6.51 9.08
CA PRO A 73 6.97 5.12 9.53
C PRO A 73 5.61 4.79 10.16
N GLU A 74 5.00 5.76 10.86
CA GLU A 74 3.72 5.64 11.57
C GLU A 74 2.51 5.83 10.65
N ALA A 75 2.66 6.56 9.55
CA ALA A 75 1.57 6.73 8.59
C ALA A 75 1.21 5.38 7.93
N TYR A 76 -0.08 5.15 7.73
CA TYR A 76 -0.60 3.88 7.23
C TYR A 76 -0.13 3.56 5.81
N GLY A 77 0.05 4.60 4.99
CA GLY A 77 0.31 4.44 3.56
C GLY A 77 -0.94 4.02 2.81
N ASP A 78 -0.71 3.36 1.69
CA ASP A 78 -1.76 2.96 0.77
C ASP A 78 -2.18 1.50 0.98
N TYR A 79 -3.44 1.22 0.62
CA TYR A 79 -4.00 -0.12 0.61
C TYR A 79 -4.01 -0.66 -0.82
N TYR A 80 -3.63 -1.91 -1.00
CA TYR A 80 -3.59 -2.57 -2.30
C TYR A 80 -4.36 -3.88 -2.24
N ALA A 81 -5.14 -4.17 -3.29
CA ALA A 81 -5.60 -5.53 -3.52
C ALA A 81 -4.42 -6.38 -3.98
N TRP A 82 -4.40 -7.66 -3.60
CA TRP A 82 -3.26 -8.53 -3.88
C TRP A 82 -3.03 -8.67 -5.40
N GLY A 83 -1.82 -8.42 -5.88
CA GLY A 83 -1.51 -8.45 -7.32
C GLY A 83 -1.99 -7.26 -8.15
N GLU A 84 -2.51 -6.21 -7.49
CA GLU A 84 -2.80 -4.91 -8.09
C GLU A 84 -1.73 -3.89 -7.69
N VAL A 85 -1.35 -3.04 -8.66
CA VAL A 85 -0.26 -2.07 -8.54
C VAL A 85 -0.77 -0.63 -8.43
N LYS A 86 -2.09 -0.47 -8.29
CA LYS A 86 -2.78 0.80 -8.08
C LYS A 86 -3.81 0.60 -6.98
N THR A 87 -4.02 1.64 -6.19
CA THR A 87 -5.09 1.69 -5.20
C THR A 87 -6.45 1.87 -5.89
N LYS A 88 -7.52 1.65 -5.14
CA LYS A 88 -8.90 1.87 -5.59
C LYS A 88 -9.82 2.25 -4.44
N GLU A 89 -10.98 2.78 -4.78
CA GLU A 89 -11.97 3.23 -3.79
C GLU A 89 -12.87 2.09 -3.26
N ASN A 90 -12.97 0.97 -3.99
CA ASN A 90 -13.89 -0.12 -3.65
C ASN A 90 -13.23 -1.50 -3.79
N TYR A 91 -12.95 -2.13 -2.66
CA TYR A 91 -12.31 -3.43 -2.53
C TYR A 91 -13.35 -4.55 -2.49
N LYS A 92 -13.82 -4.96 -3.67
CA LYS A 92 -14.78 -6.07 -3.86
C LYS A 92 -14.38 -6.94 -5.04
N TRP A 93 -14.90 -8.17 -5.09
CA TRP A 93 -14.68 -9.09 -6.22
C TRP A 93 -14.99 -8.45 -7.59
N ASN A 94 -16.10 -7.73 -7.72
CA ASN A 94 -16.51 -7.07 -8.96
C ASN A 94 -15.65 -5.87 -9.39
N GLY A 95 -14.51 -5.64 -8.74
CA GLY A 95 -13.48 -4.69 -9.16
C GLY A 95 -12.07 -5.25 -8.97
N TYR A 96 -11.92 -6.56 -8.78
CA TYR A 96 -10.62 -7.21 -8.63
C TYR A 96 -10.06 -7.64 -9.98
N LYS A 97 -8.84 -7.22 -10.31
CA LYS A 97 -8.16 -7.39 -11.61
C LYS A 97 -8.17 -8.82 -12.13
N TYR A 98 -8.10 -9.80 -11.23
CA TYR A 98 -8.04 -11.23 -11.60
C TYR A 98 -9.33 -11.99 -11.35
N TYR A 99 -10.47 -11.31 -11.14
CA TYR A 99 -11.77 -11.96 -11.00
C TYR A 99 -12.59 -11.83 -12.28
N GLU A 100 -13.09 -12.96 -12.78
CA GLU A 100 -14.07 -13.01 -13.87
C GLU A 100 -15.49 -13.11 -13.28
N PRO A 101 -16.32 -12.04 -13.32
CA PRO A 101 -17.60 -11.99 -12.63
C PRO A 101 -18.62 -13.02 -13.11
N ILE A 102 -18.63 -13.35 -14.40
CA ILE A 102 -19.61 -14.28 -14.97
C ILE A 102 -19.34 -15.71 -14.49
N SER A 103 -18.09 -16.16 -14.65
CA SER A 103 -17.69 -17.51 -14.25
C SER A 103 -17.38 -17.63 -12.76
N LYS A 104 -17.25 -16.50 -12.06
CA LYS A 104 -16.83 -16.38 -10.65
C LYS A 104 -15.47 -17.01 -10.36
N LYS A 105 -14.58 -17.02 -11.35
CA LYS A 105 -13.25 -17.65 -11.31
C LYS A 105 -12.12 -16.62 -11.22
N ILE A 106 -10.99 -17.10 -10.73
CA ILE A 106 -9.74 -16.33 -10.68
C ILE A 106 -8.92 -16.63 -11.92
N THR A 107 -8.48 -15.61 -12.66
CA THR A 107 -7.87 -15.75 -13.99
C THR A 107 -6.34 -15.87 -13.95
N LYS A 108 -5.69 -15.52 -12.84
CA LYS A 108 -4.23 -15.60 -12.65
C LYS A 108 -3.84 -16.00 -11.22
N TYR A 109 -2.70 -16.68 -11.07
CA TYR A 109 -2.23 -17.26 -9.81
C TYR A 109 -3.23 -18.28 -9.28
N ASN A 110 -3.54 -19.26 -10.12
CA ASN A 110 -4.56 -20.27 -9.90
C ASN A 110 -4.01 -21.67 -10.20
N THR A 111 -4.83 -22.70 -9.97
CA THR A 111 -4.41 -24.09 -10.18
C THR A 111 -4.03 -24.43 -11.62
N SER A 112 -4.50 -23.64 -12.61
CA SER A 112 -4.22 -23.87 -14.02
C SER A 112 -2.87 -23.32 -14.45
N ASP A 113 -2.49 -22.12 -13.98
CA ASP A 113 -1.18 -21.52 -14.29
C ASP A 113 -0.05 -21.93 -13.32
N LYS A 114 -0.42 -22.50 -12.16
CA LYS A 114 0.49 -22.98 -11.11
C LYS A 114 1.42 -21.89 -10.54
N LYS A 115 1.08 -20.60 -10.74
CA LYS A 115 1.85 -19.50 -10.18
C LYS A 115 1.38 -19.23 -8.75
N THR A 116 2.32 -19.26 -7.81
CA THR A 116 2.03 -19.09 -6.38
C THR A 116 2.65 -17.84 -5.76
N ILE A 117 3.52 -17.14 -6.49
CA ILE A 117 4.24 -15.95 -6.06
C ILE A 117 4.00 -14.84 -7.09
N LEU A 118 3.85 -13.59 -6.64
CA LEU A 118 3.71 -12.43 -7.53
C LEU A 118 4.85 -12.32 -8.54
N GLU A 119 4.48 -12.07 -9.79
CA GLU A 119 5.39 -11.60 -10.81
C GLU A 119 5.66 -10.10 -10.64
N ALA A 120 6.82 -9.62 -11.06
CA ALA A 120 7.23 -8.22 -10.96
C ALA A 120 6.19 -7.22 -11.53
N SER A 121 5.43 -7.61 -12.57
CA SER A 121 4.37 -6.78 -13.17
C SER A 121 3.13 -6.60 -12.28
N ASP A 122 2.99 -7.42 -11.24
CA ASP A 122 1.87 -7.43 -10.30
C ASP A 122 2.29 -7.10 -8.86
N ASP A 123 3.58 -6.86 -8.64
CA ASP A 123 4.12 -6.43 -7.37
C ASP A 123 4.11 -4.90 -7.30
N ALA A 124 3.25 -4.35 -6.44
CA ALA A 124 3.10 -2.90 -6.29
C ALA A 124 4.41 -2.23 -5.83
N ALA A 125 5.18 -2.88 -4.94
CA ALA A 125 6.45 -2.32 -4.48
C ALA A 125 7.48 -2.29 -5.61
N THR A 126 7.54 -3.33 -6.44
CA THR A 126 8.41 -3.36 -7.63
C THR A 126 8.04 -2.28 -8.63
N ILE A 127 6.75 -2.13 -8.95
CA ILE A 127 6.29 -1.15 -9.93
C ILE A 127 6.50 0.30 -9.45
N ILE A 128 6.28 0.58 -8.17
CA ILE A 128 6.30 1.95 -7.63
C ILE A 128 7.71 2.38 -7.22
N LEU A 129 8.51 1.48 -6.64
CA LEU A 129 9.84 1.81 -6.08
C LEU A 129 11.00 1.33 -6.96
N GLY A 130 10.73 0.49 -7.96
CA GLY A 130 11.72 -0.07 -8.89
C GLY A 130 12.13 -1.51 -8.58
N ASN A 131 12.86 -2.12 -9.52
CA ASN A 131 13.14 -3.56 -9.59
C ASN A 131 13.90 -4.16 -8.39
N GLU A 132 14.51 -3.34 -7.54
CA GLU A 132 15.17 -3.83 -6.32
C GLU A 132 14.18 -4.11 -5.19
N TRP A 133 13.01 -3.46 -5.22
CA TRP A 133 11.99 -3.58 -4.19
C TRP A 133 10.92 -4.58 -4.59
N ARG A 134 10.36 -5.25 -3.59
CA ARG A 134 9.23 -6.17 -3.77
C ARG A 134 8.42 -6.30 -2.48
N ILE A 135 7.23 -6.87 -2.59
CA ILE A 135 6.46 -7.38 -1.46
C ILE A 135 7.23 -8.57 -0.85
N PRO A 136 7.31 -8.69 0.48
CA PRO A 136 8.00 -9.81 1.13
C PRO A 136 7.27 -11.13 0.90
N THR A 137 8.03 -12.20 0.88
CA THR A 137 7.53 -13.58 0.86
C THR A 137 6.91 -13.95 2.21
N THR A 138 6.16 -15.06 2.25
CA THR A 138 5.64 -15.60 3.51
C THR A 138 6.78 -15.92 4.48
N ALA A 139 7.87 -16.52 3.97
CA ALA A 139 9.03 -16.90 4.77
C ALA A 139 9.74 -15.70 5.42
N GLU A 140 9.85 -14.58 4.72
CA GLU A 140 10.46 -13.35 5.25
C GLU A 140 9.57 -12.68 6.31
N MET A 141 8.25 -12.68 6.11
CA MET A 141 7.31 -12.20 7.13
C MET A 141 7.31 -13.12 8.36
N GLU A 142 7.41 -14.44 8.18
CA GLU A 142 7.59 -15.38 9.29
C GLU A 142 8.91 -15.15 10.03
N GLU A 143 9.99 -14.88 9.30
CA GLU A 143 11.28 -14.55 9.91
C GLU A 143 11.17 -13.29 10.77
N LEU A 144 10.51 -12.24 10.27
CA LEU A 144 10.24 -11.01 11.03
C LEU A 144 9.50 -11.30 12.33
N VAL A 145 8.44 -12.12 12.28
CA VAL A 145 7.64 -12.49 13.47
C VAL A 145 8.47 -13.32 14.46
N LYS A 146 9.25 -14.29 13.98
CA LYS A 146 9.97 -15.26 14.84
C LYS A 146 11.27 -14.72 15.42
N LYS A 147 12.00 -13.87 14.69
CA LYS A 147 13.35 -13.42 15.07
C LYS A 147 13.40 -12.02 15.66
N CYS A 148 12.36 -11.20 15.51
CA CYS A 148 12.32 -9.86 16.08
C CYS A 148 11.57 -9.79 17.40
N THR A 149 11.86 -8.76 18.19
CA THR A 149 11.07 -8.40 19.36
C THR A 149 10.02 -7.36 18.97
N TRP A 150 8.76 -7.62 19.33
CA TRP A 150 7.62 -6.78 19.03
C TRP A 150 7.16 -6.08 20.31
N LYS A 151 7.10 -4.74 20.30
CA LYS A 151 6.55 -3.94 21.41
C LYS A 151 5.45 -3.02 20.88
N TRP A 152 4.24 -3.20 21.39
CA TRP A 152 3.10 -2.36 21.06
C TRP A 152 3.37 -0.93 21.53
N PHE A 153 2.92 0.03 20.74
CA PHE A 153 3.06 1.45 20.98
C PHE A 153 1.82 2.18 20.50
N GLU A 154 1.35 3.08 21.34
CA GLU A 154 0.20 3.95 21.10
C GLU A 154 0.68 5.39 21.29
N ASP A 155 0.55 6.20 20.25
CA ASP A 155 0.83 7.63 20.35
C ASP A 155 -0.46 8.41 20.59
N GLU A 156 -0.68 8.82 21.84
CA GLU A 156 -1.85 9.60 22.26
C GLU A 156 -2.03 10.92 21.49
N LYS A 157 -0.96 11.48 20.88
CA LYS A 157 -1.03 12.76 20.16
C LYS A 157 -1.38 12.60 18.69
N SER A 158 -0.83 11.59 18.03
CA SER A 158 -1.09 11.35 16.60
C SER A 158 -2.25 10.39 16.36
N GLY A 159 -2.63 9.58 17.36
CA GLY A 159 -3.63 8.52 17.25
C GLY A 159 -3.09 7.25 16.58
N TYR A 160 -1.81 7.21 16.20
CA TYR A 160 -1.24 6.02 15.58
C TYR A 160 -0.90 4.96 16.63
N CYS A 161 -1.44 3.76 16.41
CA CYS A 161 -1.10 2.55 17.15
C CYS A 161 -0.34 1.57 16.24
N GLY A 162 0.48 0.71 16.83
CA GLY A 162 1.20 -0.34 16.10
C GLY A 162 2.38 -0.90 16.87
N TYR A 163 3.31 -1.54 16.15
CA TYR A 163 4.47 -2.18 16.75
C TYR A 163 5.78 -1.51 16.37
N TRP A 164 6.62 -1.27 17.37
CA TRP A 164 8.06 -1.24 17.16
C TRP A 164 8.58 -2.67 17.04
N VAL A 165 9.11 -3.01 15.86
CA VAL A 165 9.70 -4.32 15.56
C VAL A 165 11.21 -4.17 15.54
N THR A 166 11.88 -4.74 16.55
CA THR A 166 13.33 -4.64 16.74
C THR A 166 14.00 -5.94 16.33
N GLY A 167 14.91 -5.87 15.37
CA GLY A 167 15.65 -7.02 14.86
C GLY A 167 16.79 -7.48 15.77
N PRO A 168 17.37 -8.67 15.53
CA PRO A 168 18.48 -9.21 16.32
C PRO A 168 19.72 -8.30 16.40
N ASN A 169 19.92 -7.43 15.40
CA ASN A 169 21.04 -6.48 15.37
C ASN A 169 20.75 -5.15 16.12
N GLY A 170 19.57 -4.99 16.71
CA GLY A 170 19.17 -3.79 17.46
C GLY A 170 18.53 -2.68 16.61
N ASN A 171 18.56 -2.76 15.27
CA ASN A 171 17.80 -1.86 14.41
C ASN A 171 16.31 -2.16 14.51
N ARG A 172 15.47 -1.17 14.20
CA ARG A 172 14.01 -1.31 14.31
C ARG A 172 13.25 -0.59 13.20
N ILE A 173 12.07 -1.09 12.91
CA ILE A 173 11.05 -0.44 12.09
C ILE A 173 9.76 -0.30 12.89
N PHE A 174 8.87 0.60 12.46
CA PHE A 174 7.50 0.68 12.99
C PHE A 174 6.52 0.09 11.97
N LEU A 175 5.62 -0.78 12.43
CA LEU A 175 4.51 -1.31 11.66
C LEU A 175 3.19 -0.77 12.23
N PRO A 176 2.54 0.19 11.56
CA PRO A 176 1.28 0.72 12.06
C PRO A 176 0.14 -0.31 11.98
N ALA A 177 -0.76 -0.25 12.95
CA ALA A 177 -2.04 -0.95 12.95
C ALA A 177 -3.02 -0.24 12.00
N ALA A 178 -2.76 -0.31 10.70
CA ALA A 178 -3.50 0.43 9.69
C ALA A 178 -4.89 -0.15 9.36
N GLY A 179 -5.26 -1.28 9.94
CA GLY A 179 -6.48 -2.00 9.57
C GLY A 179 -6.44 -2.47 8.11
N CYS A 180 -7.62 -2.62 7.51
CA CYS A 180 -7.76 -2.98 6.10
C CYS A 180 -8.94 -2.29 5.42
N MET A 181 -9.00 -2.36 4.10
CA MET A 181 -10.14 -1.91 3.31
C MET A 181 -10.99 -3.10 2.86
N ASN A 182 -12.29 -3.04 3.13
CA ASN A 182 -13.30 -3.98 2.64
C ASN A 182 -14.47 -3.21 2.03
N GLY A 183 -14.63 -3.26 0.71
CA GLY A 183 -15.46 -2.30 0.03
C GLY A 183 -14.84 -0.90 0.07
N ASN A 184 -15.60 0.10 0.53
CA ASN A 184 -15.22 1.51 0.54
C ASN A 184 -14.99 2.06 1.96
N GLU A 185 -15.02 1.20 2.98
CA GLU A 185 -14.85 1.60 4.37
C GLU A 185 -13.61 0.94 4.98
N PRO A 186 -12.82 1.68 5.78
CA PRO A 186 -11.73 1.12 6.56
C PRO A 186 -12.28 0.28 7.72
N TYR A 187 -11.58 -0.81 8.04
CA TYR A 187 -11.91 -1.71 9.14
C TYR A 187 -10.73 -1.85 10.09
N ALA A 188 -11.00 -1.68 11.39
CA ALA A 188 -10.06 -1.94 12.49
C ALA A 188 -8.70 -1.21 12.39
N ALA A 189 -8.69 0.00 11.82
CA ALA A 189 -7.57 0.92 11.99
C ALA A 189 -7.35 1.17 13.48
N GLU A 190 -6.09 1.34 13.87
CA GLU A 190 -5.60 1.49 15.26
C GLU A 190 -5.61 0.20 16.09
N PHE A 191 -6.35 -0.84 15.66
CA PHE A 191 -6.42 -2.11 16.39
C PHE A 191 -5.62 -3.23 15.74
N TYR A 192 -5.66 -3.34 14.42
CA TYR A 192 -5.08 -4.47 13.70
C TYR A 192 -4.12 -4.05 12.59
N GLY A 193 -3.09 -4.85 12.38
CA GLY A 193 -2.20 -4.73 11.21
C GLY A 193 -2.48 -5.81 10.19
N TYR A 194 -2.73 -5.43 8.94
CA TYR A 194 -2.88 -6.36 7.80
C TYR A 194 -1.87 -6.02 6.71
N TYR A 195 -1.02 -6.99 6.36
CA TYR A 195 0.08 -6.78 5.42
C TYR A 195 0.19 -7.93 4.44
N TRP A 196 0.10 -7.64 3.14
CA TRP A 196 0.26 -8.68 2.12
C TRP A 196 1.67 -9.28 2.12
N THR A 197 1.71 -10.60 1.91
CA THR A 197 2.88 -11.27 1.37
C THR A 197 2.76 -11.37 -0.17
N SER A 198 3.83 -11.77 -0.84
CA SER A 198 3.84 -12.00 -2.28
C SER A 198 3.20 -13.33 -2.69
N GLU A 199 2.60 -14.09 -1.77
CA GLU A 199 2.21 -15.49 -1.99
C GLU A 199 0.71 -15.75 -1.89
N VAL A 200 0.28 -16.79 -2.62
CA VAL A 200 -1.06 -17.37 -2.52
C VAL A 200 -1.02 -18.78 -1.99
N VAL A 201 -2.14 -19.23 -1.42
CA VAL A 201 -2.30 -20.63 -1.02
C VAL A 201 -2.69 -21.52 -2.20
N SER A 202 -2.23 -22.77 -2.16
CA SER A 202 -2.46 -23.75 -3.23
C SER A 202 -3.88 -24.35 -3.22
N PHE A 203 -4.56 -24.35 -2.07
CA PHE A 203 -5.85 -25.02 -1.90
C PHE A 203 -7.07 -24.14 -2.25
N GLU A 204 -6.91 -22.81 -2.35
CA GLU A 204 -7.99 -21.89 -2.68
C GLU A 204 -7.46 -20.69 -3.48
N SER A 205 -7.83 -20.61 -4.75
CA SER A 205 -7.36 -19.56 -5.67
C SER A 205 -7.91 -18.17 -5.36
N LYS A 206 -8.86 -18.02 -4.43
CA LYS A 206 -9.35 -16.71 -3.98
C LYS A 206 -8.57 -16.10 -2.84
N LEU A 207 -7.68 -16.88 -2.21
CA LEU A 207 -6.97 -16.47 -1.00
C LEU A 207 -5.50 -16.14 -1.29
N ALA A 208 -4.98 -15.16 -0.57
CA ALA A 208 -3.56 -14.82 -0.49
C ALA A 208 -3.11 -14.79 0.97
N VAL A 209 -1.81 -15.00 1.18
CA VAL A 209 -1.18 -15.04 2.51
C VAL A 209 -0.85 -13.62 2.97
N HIS A 210 -1.11 -13.34 4.24
CA HIS A 210 -0.81 -12.05 4.85
C HIS A 210 -0.30 -12.20 6.29
N LEU A 211 0.45 -11.20 6.72
CA LEU A 211 0.70 -10.94 8.12
C LEU A 211 -0.55 -10.30 8.74
N PHE A 212 -0.87 -10.75 9.95
CA PHE A 212 -1.87 -10.18 10.84
C PHE A 212 -1.24 -9.92 12.21
N PHE A 213 -1.58 -8.82 12.86
CA PHE A 213 -1.32 -8.63 14.28
C PHE A 213 -2.43 -7.84 14.97
N ASP A 214 -2.54 -8.05 16.28
CA ASP A 214 -3.24 -7.22 17.26
C ASP A 214 -2.25 -6.83 18.38
N ASP A 215 -2.70 -6.11 19.41
CA ASP A 215 -1.88 -5.66 20.53
C ASP A 215 -1.28 -6.78 21.40
N SER A 216 -1.67 -8.04 21.16
CA SER A 216 -1.24 -9.21 21.91
C SER A 216 -0.32 -10.15 21.13
N LYS A 217 -0.45 -10.22 19.80
CA LYS A 217 0.28 -11.20 18.97
C LYS A 217 0.40 -10.79 17.50
N ALA A 218 1.38 -11.40 16.82
CA ALA A 218 1.56 -11.34 15.37
C ALA A 218 1.65 -12.74 14.74
N ASN A 219 1.11 -12.91 13.53
CA ASN A 219 1.11 -14.15 12.76
C ASN A 219 1.27 -13.87 11.25
N ALA A 220 2.24 -14.52 10.61
CA ALA A 220 2.59 -14.32 9.20
C ALA A 220 1.97 -15.32 8.20
N SER A 221 1.10 -16.24 8.66
CA SER A 221 0.53 -17.33 7.86
C SER A 221 -1.00 -17.26 7.73
N ASN A 222 -1.61 -16.09 7.98
CA ASN A 222 -3.05 -15.90 7.82
C ASN A 222 -3.41 -15.78 6.33
N VAL A 223 -4.68 -16.03 6.01
CA VAL A 223 -5.19 -15.98 4.63
C VAL A 223 -6.44 -15.14 4.53
N SER A 224 -6.54 -14.35 3.48
CA SER A 224 -7.67 -13.46 3.21
C SER A 224 -8.00 -13.39 1.73
N ASN A 225 -9.21 -12.95 1.39
CA ASN A 225 -9.60 -12.75 0.00
C ASN A 225 -8.70 -11.72 -0.68
N ARG A 226 -8.23 -12.04 -1.89
CA ARG A 226 -7.28 -11.19 -2.64
C ARG A 226 -7.79 -9.78 -2.96
N TYR A 227 -9.11 -9.56 -2.92
CA TYR A 227 -9.69 -8.25 -3.17
C TYR A 227 -9.56 -7.28 -2.00
N TYR A 228 -9.26 -7.74 -0.78
CA TYR A 228 -9.10 -6.84 0.37
C TYR A 228 -7.94 -5.88 0.12
N GLY A 229 -8.08 -4.63 0.57
CA GLY A 229 -6.99 -3.67 0.54
C GLY A 229 -6.16 -3.78 1.81
N PHE A 230 -4.95 -4.32 1.72
CA PHE A 230 -3.99 -4.38 2.83
C PHE A 230 -2.79 -3.49 2.55
N CYS A 231 -2.08 -3.12 3.62
CA CYS A 231 -0.82 -2.40 3.51
C CYS A 231 0.28 -3.30 2.92
N ILE A 232 1.31 -2.65 2.39
CA ILE A 232 2.52 -3.32 1.92
C ILE A 232 3.70 -2.71 2.67
N ARG A 233 4.56 -3.56 3.24
CA ARG A 233 5.86 -3.17 3.79
C ARG A 233 6.96 -3.71 2.87
N PRO A 234 7.50 -2.90 1.95
CA PRO A 234 8.47 -3.37 0.95
C PRO A 234 9.76 -3.92 1.56
N VAL A 235 10.39 -4.85 0.84
CA VAL A 235 11.73 -5.39 1.16
C VAL A 235 12.64 -5.37 -0.07
N ARG A 236 13.94 -5.43 0.17
CA ARG A 236 14.98 -5.65 -0.86
C ARG A 236 16.17 -6.42 -0.28
N GLN A 237 17.03 -6.96 -1.15
CA GLN A 237 18.27 -7.64 -0.74
C GLN A 237 19.32 -6.67 -0.16
#